data_AF-A0A4S8LD31-F1
#
_entry.id   AF-A0A4S8LD31-F1
#
_cell.length_a   1.000
_cell.length_b   1.000
_cell.length_c   1.000
_cell.angle_alpha   90.00
_cell.angle_beta   90.00
_cell.angle_gamma   90.00
#
_symmetry.space_group_name_H-M   'P 1'
#
loop_
_entity.id
_entity.type
_entity.pdbx_description
1 polymer ?
#
loop_
_entity_poly.entity_id
_entity_poly.type
_entity_poly.pdbx_seq_one_letter_code
_entity_poly.pdbx_strand_id
1 'polypeptide(L)'
;MAHPQFDPKAMVDFDSLWSRGLFPDVDTCCIDSSDCSEVVRSAKSMYSYYHNSEVCYVHLADVQNNSKVCYVYPDVEVKGSPIWRSEWFQQGWTLQELVAPRRLEFFSADWEFIGDRHQLANDIHYLTGISPSVLNGSTPLHSVDIRTRMSWCAGRKTVGGPDLVYSLFGIL
;
A
#
# COMPACT_ATOMS: atom_id res chain seq x y z
N MET A 1 22.66 19.97 -18.76
CA MET A 1 22.16 18.75 -18.07
C MET A 1 20.66 18.77 -18.23
N ALA A 2 20.11 17.87 -19.06
CA ALA A 2 18.68 17.81 -19.30
C ALA A 2 18.02 17.14 -18.09
N HIS A 3 17.03 17.80 -17.50
CA HIS A 3 16.12 17.15 -16.57
C HIS A 3 15.34 16.06 -17.33
N PRO A 4 15.24 14.83 -16.81
CA PRO A 4 14.39 13.83 -17.45
C PRO A 4 12.95 14.32 -17.39
N GLN A 5 12.42 14.62 -18.57
CA GLN A 5 11.04 15.03 -18.79
C GLN A 5 10.17 13.77 -18.64
N PHE A 6 9.27 13.79 -17.65
CA PHE A 6 8.26 12.75 -17.47
C PHE A 6 7.40 12.72 -18.74
N ASP A 7 7.48 11.63 -19.51
CA ASP A 7 6.72 11.45 -20.75
C ASP A 7 5.33 10.89 -20.42
N PRO A 8 4.25 11.66 -20.59
CA PRO A 8 2.88 11.21 -20.29
C PRO A 8 2.39 10.11 -21.25
N LYS A 9 3.16 9.77 -22.31
CA LYS A 9 2.76 8.77 -23.31
C LYS A 9 3.12 7.32 -22.96
N ALA A 10 3.76 7.08 -21.82
CA ALA A 10 3.92 5.74 -21.24
C ALA A 10 2.68 5.27 -20.45
N MET A 11 1.52 5.88 -20.73
CA MET A 11 0.23 5.48 -20.17
C MET A 11 -0.24 4.22 -20.92
N VAL A 12 0.23 3.05 -20.46
CA VAL A 12 -0.34 1.75 -20.80
C VAL A 12 -1.85 1.82 -20.55
N ASP A 13 -2.64 1.33 -21.50
CA ASP A 13 -4.11 1.39 -21.49
C ASP A 13 -4.73 0.79 -20.21
N PHE A 14 -4.90 1.66 -19.20
CA PHE A 14 -5.35 1.36 -17.84
C PHE A 14 -6.76 0.73 -17.80
N ASP A 15 -7.59 0.98 -18.82
CA ASP A 15 -8.97 0.45 -18.92
C ASP A 15 -8.98 -1.07 -19.23
N SER A 16 -7.96 -1.57 -19.92
CA SER A 16 -7.84 -3.00 -20.27
C SER A 16 -7.42 -3.88 -19.07
N LEU A 17 -6.68 -3.31 -18.13
CA LEU A 17 -6.18 -3.98 -16.92
C LEU A 17 -7.23 -4.03 -15.79
N TRP A 18 -8.09 -3.01 -15.73
CA TRP A 18 -9.30 -2.98 -14.89
C TRP A 18 -10.16 -4.25 -15.05
N SER A 19 -10.31 -4.70 -16.30
CA SER A 19 -11.12 -5.87 -16.66
C SER A 19 -10.51 -7.21 -16.24
N ARG A 20 -9.22 -7.24 -15.85
CA ARG A 20 -8.46 -8.46 -15.51
C ARG A 20 -8.13 -8.57 -14.02
N GLY A 21 -8.60 -7.63 -13.19
CA GLY A 21 -8.43 -7.67 -11.73
C GLY A 21 -7.01 -7.37 -11.26
N LEU A 22 -6.18 -6.73 -12.10
CA LEU A 22 -4.85 -6.28 -11.73
C LEU A 22 -4.91 -4.76 -11.58
N PHE A 23 -4.73 -4.25 -10.36
CA PHE A 23 -4.56 -2.83 -10.10
C PHE A 23 -3.13 -2.46 -10.55
N PRO A 24 -2.95 -1.64 -11.60
CA PRO A 24 -1.61 -1.30 -12.06
C PRO A 24 -1.01 -0.23 -11.14
N ASP A 25 -0.33 -0.70 -10.09
CA ASP A 25 0.62 0.11 -9.34
C ASP A 25 1.87 0.39 -10.21
N VAL A 26 2.49 1.55 -10.05
CA VAL A 26 3.62 2.02 -10.89
C VAL A 26 4.80 1.03 -10.89
N ASP A 27 4.96 0.28 -9.82
CA ASP A 27 5.97 -0.76 -9.64
C ASP A 27 5.74 -2.01 -10.51
N THR A 28 4.55 -2.21 -11.06
CA THR A 28 4.22 -3.32 -11.97
C THR A 28 4.41 -2.98 -13.45
N CYS A 29 4.73 -1.72 -13.80
CA CYS A 29 4.87 -1.28 -15.19
C CYS A 29 5.99 -1.98 -15.98
N CYS A 30 6.94 -2.59 -15.27
CA CYS A 30 8.07 -3.34 -15.83
C CYS A 30 7.91 -4.86 -15.72
N ILE A 31 6.73 -5.35 -15.33
CA ILE A 31 6.43 -6.79 -15.22
C ILE A 31 5.63 -7.22 -16.44
N ASP A 32 6.16 -8.18 -17.21
CA ASP A 32 5.37 -8.82 -18.26
C ASP A 32 4.28 -9.73 -17.65
N SER A 33 3.06 -9.18 -17.56
CA SER A 33 1.88 -9.90 -17.06
C SER A 33 1.45 -11.08 -17.93
N SER A 34 1.99 -11.23 -19.15
CA SER A 34 1.75 -12.39 -20.01
C SER A 34 2.65 -13.59 -19.70
N ASP A 35 3.76 -13.38 -18.98
CA ASP A 35 4.66 -14.43 -18.52
C ASP A 35 4.41 -14.75 -17.03
N CYS A 36 3.72 -15.86 -16.78
CA CYS A 36 3.45 -16.35 -15.43
C CYS A 36 4.71 -16.56 -14.58
N SER A 37 5.84 -16.93 -15.20
CA SER A 37 7.09 -17.16 -14.48
C SER A 37 7.72 -15.84 -14.02
N GLU A 38 7.60 -14.80 -14.83
CA GLU A 38 8.01 -13.44 -14.49
C GLU A 38 7.14 -12.86 -13.38
N VAL A 39 5.81 -13.02 -13.47
CA VAL A 39 4.87 -12.59 -12.41
C VAL A 39 5.25 -13.21 -11.07
N VAL A 40 5.49 -14.53 -11.02
CA VAL A 40 5.87 -15.22 -9.78
C VAL A 40 7.23 -14.76 -9.26
N ARG A 41 8.20 -14.56 -10.16
CA ARG A 41 9.54 -14.08 -9.80
C ARG A 41 9.49 -12.67 -9.22
N SER A 42 8.74 -11.78 -9.85
CA SER A 42 8.55 -10.40 -9.40
C SER A 42 7.79 -10.36 -8.07
N ALA A 43 6.70 -11.13 -7.91
CA ALA A 43 5.97 -11.25 -6.65
C ALA A 43 6.85 -11.70 -5.47
N LYS A 44 7.80 -12.62 -5.69
CA LYS A 44 8.79 -13.03 -4.69
C LYS A 44 9.81 -11.94 -4.35
N SER A 45 10.00 -10.98 -5.23
CA SER A 45 11.01 -9.92 -5.12
C SER A 45 10.45 -8.60 -4.61
N MET A 46 9.14 -8.36 -4.73
CA MET A 46 8.47 -7.09 -4.38
C MET A 46 8.82 -6.59 -2.98
N TYR A 47 8.71 -7.44 -1.96
CA TYR A 47 9.10 -7.09 -0.60
C TYR A 47 10.52 -6.51 -0.55
N SER A 48 11.46 -7.14 -1.25
CA SER A 48 12.86 -6.68 -1.27
C SER A 48 13.02 -5.36 -2.01
N TYR A 49 12.24 -5.11 -3.07
CA TYR A 49 12.26 -3.84 -3.78
C TYR A 49 11.78 -2.69 -2.89
N TYR A 50 10.67 -2.90 -2.19
CA TYR A 50 10.16 -1.93 -1.22
C TYR A 50 11.09 -1.75 -0.03
N HIS A 51 11.67 -2.84 0.51
CA HIS A 51 12.57 -2.75 1.67
C HIS A 51 13.86 -2.00 1.36
N ASN A 52 14.38 -2.14 0.14
CA ASN A 52 15.64 -1.52 -0.28
C ASN A 52 15.44 -0.16 -0.96
N SER A 53 14.20 0.30 -1.13
CA SER A 53 13.94 1.65 -1.63
C SER A 53 14.37 2.71 -0.59
N GLU A 54 14.76 3.89 -1.08
CA GLU A 54 15.03 5.03 -0.20
C GLU A 54 13.72 5.61 0.35
N VAL A 55 12.68 5.64 -0.47
CA VAL A 55 11.34 6.11 -0.15
C VAL A 55 10.32 5.41 -1.03
N CYS A 56 9.16 5.10 -0.45
CA CYS A 56 7.97 4.67 -1.17
C CYS A 56 6.88 5.74 -1.04
N TYR A 57 6.17 5.98 -2.13
CA TYR A 57 5.06 6.92 -2.19
C TYR A 57 3.77 6.16 -2.40
N VAL A 58 2.75 6.48 -1.60
CA VAL A 58 1.40 5.92 -1.73
C VAL A 58 0.48 7.04 -2.16
N HIS A 59 -0.10 6.90 -3.34
CA HIS A 59 -1.13 7.80 -3.86
C HIS A 59 -2.51 7.22 -3.54
N LEU A 60 -3.26 7.91 -2.69
CA LEU A 60 -4.62 7.52 -2.29
C LEU A 60 -5.62 8.26 -3.19
N ALA A 61 -5.86 7.72 -4.38
CA ALA A 61 -6.71 8.31 -5.41
C ALA A 61 -8.16 8.58 -4.97
N ASP A 62 -8.63 7.88 -3.93
CA ASP A 62 -9.97 7.99 -3.36
C ASP A 62 -10.04 8.90 -2.12
N VAL A 63 -8.92 9.50 -1.73
CA VAL A 63 -8.83 10.44 -0.61
C VAL A 63 -8.63 11.86 -1.16
N GLN A 64 -9.68 12.67 -1.10
CA GLN A 64 -9.58 14.10 -1.44
C GLN A 64 -9.07 14.89 -0.23
N ASN A 65 -8.10 15.79 -0.46
CA ASN A 65 -7.58 16.65 0.61
C ASN A 65 -8.41 17.93 0.80
N ASN A 66 -9.72 17.86 0.56
CA ASN A 66 -10.60 18.99 0.83
C ASN A 66 -10.68 19.23 2.33
N SER A 67 -9.73 20.06 2.78
CA SER A 67 -9.58 20.66 4.09
C SER A 67 -10.89 20.73 4.87
N LYS A 68 -10.93 20.03 6.03
CA LYS A 68 -12.01 20.04 7.04
C LYS A 68 -13.22 19.14 6.78
N VAL A 69 -13.10 18.02 6.08
CA VAL A 69 -14.11 16.97 6.26
C VAL A 69 -13.84 16.27 7.60
N CYS A 70 -14.42 16.82 8.67
CA CYS A 70 -14.62 16.07 9.90
C CYS A 70 -15.57 14.93 9.54
N TYR A 71 -15.08 13.70 9.40
CA TYR A 71 -15.96 12.55 9.30
C TYR A 71 -16.57 12.30 10.67
N VAL A 72 -17.68 12.99 10.95
CA VAL A 72 -18.48 12.78 12.14
C VAL A 72 -19.22 11.45 11.95
N TYR A 73 -18.84 10.44 12.73
CA TYR A 73 -19.73 9.31 12.95
C TYR A 73 -20.88 9.82 13.83
N PRO A 74 -22.16 9.53 13.50
CA PRO A 74 -23.31 10.13 14.17
C PRO A 74 -23.34 9.96 15.70
N ASP A 75 -22.54 9.03 16.24
CA ASP A 75 -22.51 8.70 17.66
C ASP A 75 -21.15 8.93 18.35
N VAL A 76 -20.11 9.41 17.64
CA VAL A 76 -18.79 9.70 18.22
C VAL A 76 -18.10 10.86 17.48
N GLU A 77 -17.80 11.96 18.18
CA GLU A 77 -16.96 13.07 17.67
C GLU A 77 -15.49 12.65 17.54
N VAL A 78 -15.20 11.63 16.74
CA VAL A 78 -13.84 11.35 16.30
C VAL A 78 -13.65 12.04 14.97
N LYS A 79 -12.73 13.01 14.88
CA LYS A 79 -12.22 13.46 13.58
C LYS A 79 -11.59 12.25 12.90
N GLY A 80 -12.31 11.61 11.98
CA GLY A 80 -11.75 10.51 11.20
C GLY A 80 -10.60 11.01 10.34
N SER A 81 -9.48 10.29 10.34
CA SER A 81 -8.33 10.58 9.48
C SER A 81 -8.74 10.43 8.00
N PRO A 82 -8.21 11.26 7.09
CA PRO A 82 -8.56 11.22 5.67
C PRO A 82 -8.32 9.84 5.04
N ILE A 83 -7.39 9.05 5.58
CA ILE A 83 -7.03 7.74 5.04
C ILE A 83 -8.02 6.62 5.37
N TRP A 84 -8.95 6.81 6.33
CA TRP A 84 -9.81 5.73 6.83
C TRP A 84 -10.77 5.13 5.81
N ARG A 85 -11.09 5.88 4.75
CA ARG A 85 -11.97 5.42 3.69
C ARG A 85 -11.22 4.84 2.50
N SER A 86 -9.89 4.87 2.54
CA SER A 86 -9.13 4.46 1.37
C SER A 86 -9.24 2.96 1.10
N GLU A 87 -9.60 2.62 -0.12
CA GLU A 87 -9.62 1.26 -0.63
C GLU A 87 -8.23 0.62 -0.63
N TRP A 88 -7.16 1.43 -0.66
CA TRP A 88 -5.77 0.94 -0.60
C TRP A 88 -5.53 0.06 0.64
N PHE A 89 -6.07 0.41 1.81
CA PHE A 89 -5.95 -0.41 3.03
C PHE A 89 -6.75 -1.70 2.98
N GLN A 90 -7.70 -1.81 2.06
CA GLN A 90 -8.50 -3.01 1.85
C GLN A 90 -7.86 -3.96 0.85
N GLN A 91 -6.83 -3.57 0.11
CA GLN A 91 -6.21 -4.47 -0.88
C GLN A 91 -5.18 -5.38 -0.22
N GLY A 92 -5.11 -6.65 -0.63
CA GLY A 92 -4.14 -7.60 -0.08
C GLY A 92 -2.70 -7.19 -0.34
N TRP A 93 -2.40 -6.85 -1.59
CA TRP A 93 -1.07 -6.55 -2.10
C TRP A 93 -0.36 -5.40 -1.38
N THR A 94 -1.12 -4.39 -0.97
CA THR A 94 -0.62 -3.19 -0.30
C THR A 94 -0.07 -3.47 1.10
N LEU A 95 -0.25 -4.69 1.63
CA LEU A 95 0.38 -5.08 2.88
C LEU A 95 1.91 -5.07 2.79
N GLN A 96 2.49 -5.57 1.68
CA GLN A 96 3.94 -5.51 1.48
C GLN A 96 4.43 -4.07 1.35
N GLU A 97 3.73 -3.25 0.55
CA GLU A 97 4.01 -1.83 0.39
C GLU A 97 3.95 -1.06 1.72
N LEU A 98 3.08 -1.47 2.64
CA LEU A 98 2.93 -0.83 3.94
C LEU A 98 4.07 -1.16 4.90
N VAL A 99 4.48 -2.43 4.98
CA VAL A 99 5.38 -2.91 6.05
C VAL A 99 6.84 -2.97 5.63
N ALA A 100 7.13 -3.22 4.35
CA ALA A 100 8.48 -3.45 3.87
C ALA A 100 9.35 -2.18 3.82
N PRO A 101 8.86 -1.02 3.34
CA PRO A 101 9.67 0.19 3.23
C PRO A 101 10.15 0.72 4.59
N ARG A 102 11.32 1.35 4.56
CA ARG A 102 11.84 2.12 5.68
C ARG A 102 11.15 3.47 5.81
N ARG A 103 10.90 4.13 4.68
CA ARG A 103 10.19 5.41 4.58
C ARG A 103 9.04 5.27 3.62
N LEU A 104 7.84 5.63 4.09
CA LEU A 104 6.60 5.54 3.33
C LEU A 104 5.80 6.83 3.54
N GLU A 105 5.43 7.50 2.46
CA GLU A 105 4.73 8.77 2.47
C GLU A 105 3.41 8.67 1.71
N PHE A 106 2.35 9.23 2.29
CA PHE A 106 1.00 9.16 1.77
C PHE A 106 0.60 10.51 1.15
N PHE A 107 0.01 10.42 -0.03
CA PHE A 107 -0.46 11.55 -0.82
C PHE A 107 -1.94 11.36 -1.17
N SER A 108 -2.67 12.47 -1.23
CA SER A 108 -4.08 12.49 -1.63
C SER A 108 -4.25 12.30 -3.14
N ALA A 109 -5.50 12.21 -3.59
CA ALA A 109 -5.87 12.21 -4.99
C ALA A 109 -5.24 13.38 -5.78
N ASP A 110 -5.13 14.54 -5.14
CA ASP A 110 -4.57 15.78 -5.70
C ASP A 110 -3.04 15.88 -5.54
N TRP A 111 -2.35 14.79 -5.17
CA TRP A 111 -0.92 14.73 -4.87
C TRP A 111 -0.48 15.65 -3.73
N GLU A 112 -1.38 15.94 -2.79
CA GLU A 112 -1.04 16.70 -1.59
C GLU A 112 -0.56 15.77 -0.49
N PHE A 113 0.51 16.15 0.21
CA PHE A 113 1.07 15.36 1.29
C PHE A 113 0.09 15.25 2.46
N ILE A 114 -0.26 14.02 2.83
CA ILE A 114 -1.14 13.71 3.96
C ILE A 114 -0.30 13.49 5.22
N GLY A 115 0.77 12.72 5.10
CA GLY A 115 1.64 12.34 6.21
C GLY A 115 2.53 11.15 5.86
N ASP A 116 3.53 10.91 6.68
CA ASP A 116 4.32 9.68 6.62
C ASP A 116 3.73 8.56 7.50
N ARG A 117 4.24 7.33 7.33
CA ARG A 117 3.78 6.16 8.12
C ARG A 117 3.95 6.34 9.63
N HIS A 118 4.92 7.13 10.09
CA HIS A 118 5.08 7.42 11.53
C HIS A 118 4.00 8.36 12.04
N GLN A 119 3.73 9.43 11.29
CA GLN A 119 2.69 10.41 11.60
C GLN A 119 1.29 9.77 11.62
N LEU A 120 1.06 8.81 10.73
CA LEU A 120 -0.21 8.11 10.57
C LEU A 120 -0.27 6.76 11.32
N ALA A 121 0.72 6.43 12.15
CA ALA A 121 0.85 5.09 12.75
C ALA A 121 -0.38 4.64 13.55
N ASN A 122 -1.02 5.56 14.28
CA ASN A 122 -2.23 5.25 15.05
C ASN A 122 -3.44 4.98 14.16
N ASP A 123 -3.59 5.75 13.08
CA ASP A 123 -4.66 5.55 12.11
C ASP A 123 -4.49 4.22 11.37
N ILE A 124 -3.27 3.95 10.91
CA ILE A 124 -2.91 2.70 10.24
C ILE A 124 -3.10 1.51 11.20
N HIS A 125 -2.73 1.66 12.47
CA HIS A 125 -2.97 0.64 13.49
C HIS A 125 -4.45 0.31 13.64
N TYR A 126 -5.30 1.33 13.71
CA TYR A 126 -6.74 1.16 13.80
C TYR A 126 -7.32 0.43 12.58
N LEU A 127 -6.81 0.73 11.38
CA LEU A 127 -7.28 0.12 10.13
C LEU A 127 -6.78 -1.32 9.91
N THR A 128 -5.56 -1.63 10.36
CA THR A 128 -4.85 -2.86 9.94
C THR A 128 -4.52 -3.81 11.08
N GLY A 129 -4.62 -3.35 12.33
CA GLY A 129 -4.16 -4.08 13.52
C GLY A 129 -2.64 -4.16 13.67
N ILE A 130 -1.86 -3.56 12.76
CA ILE A 130 -0.40 -3.54 12.84
C ILE A 130 0.02 -2.58 13.96
N SER A 131 0.84 -3.05 14.91
CA SER A 131 1.29 -2.21 16.03
C SER A 131 2.03 -0.95 15.53
N PRO A 132 1.80 0.22 16.15
CA PRO A 132 2.61 1.42 15.88
C PRO A 132 4.12 1.18 16.04
N SER A 133 4.54 0.26 16.92
CA SER A 133 5.95 -0.07 17.10
C SER A 133 6.56 -0.78 15.89
N VAL A 134 5.77 -1.56 15.14
CA VAL A 134 6.19 -2.20 13.88
C VAL A 134 6.20 -1.17 12.75
N LEU A 135 5.14 -0.35 12.65
CA LEU A 135 5.05 0.74 11.67
C LEU A 135 6.18 1.77 11.84
N ASN A 136 6.64 1.97 13.07
CA ASN A 136 7.76 2.86 13.36
C ASN A 136 9.14 2.23 13.22
N GLY A 137 9.22 0.92 12.94
CA GLY A 137 10.48 0.19 12.84
C GLY A 137 11.17 -0.09 14.18
N SER A 138 10.59 0.33 15.31
CA SER A 138 11.12 0.05 16.65
C SER A 138 11.06 -1.44 17.01
N THR A 139 10.07 -2.15 16.49
CA THR A 139 9.95 -3.61 16.59
C THR A 139 10.26 -4.23 15.23
N PRO A 140 11.32 -5.06 15.11
CA PRO A 140 11.60 -5.76 13.86
C PRO A 140 10.44 -6.66 13.45
N LEU A 141 10.09 -6.68 12.16
CA LEU A 141 8.95 -7.43 11.62
C LEU A 141 8.96 -8.91 12.05
N HIS A 142 10.08 -9.59 11.86
CA HIS A 142 10.22 -11.03 12.16
C HIS A 142 10.29 -11.36 13.67
N SER A 143 10.32 -10.36 14.55
CA SER A 143 10.19 -10.57 16.00
C SER A 143 8.73 -10.73 16.44
N VAL A 144 7.78 -10.32 15.59
CA VAL A 144 6.34 -10.49 15.80
C VAL A 144 5.96 -11.94 15.47
N ASP A 145 5.10 -12.53 16.28
CA ASP A 145 4.67 -13.91 16.06
C ASP A 145 3.96 -14.09 14.72
N ILE A 146 4.09 -15.29 14.15
CA ILE A 146 3.57 -15.62 12.82
C ILE A 146 2.05 -15.42 12.75
N ARG A 147 1.31 -15.76 13.82
CA ARG A 147 -0.15 -15.64 13.83
C ARG A 147 -0.59 -14.19 13.75
N THR A 148 0.07 -13.29 14.48
CA THR A 148 -0.17 -11.86 14.40
C THR A 148 0.17 -11.32 13.02
N ARG A 149 1.31 -11.72 12.43
CA ARG A 149 1.66 -11.32 11.05
C ARG A 149 0.65 -11.80 10.02
N MET A 150 0.17 -13.03 10.13
CA MET A 150 -0.92 -13.56 9.29
C MET A 150 -2.23 -12.79 9.49
N SER A 151 -2.52 -12.32 10.70
CA SER A 151 -3.76 -11.59 10.99
C SER A 151 -3.87 -10.24 10.26
N TRP A 152 -2.75 -9.65 9.81
CA TRP A 152 -2.77 -8.37 9.09
C TRP A 152 -3.35 -8.45 7.68
N CYS A 153 -3.52 -9.66 7.16
CA CYS A 153 -4.29 -9.90 5.94
C CYS A 153 -5.80 -9.99 6.18
N ALA A 154 -6.25 -10.07 7.44
CA ALA A 154 -7.67 -10.19 7.75
C ALA A 154 -8.42 -8.93 7.29
N GLY A 155 -9.54 -9.11 6.59
CA GLY A 155 -10.34 -8.00 6.06
C GLY A 155 -9.83 -7.39 4.75
N ARG A 156 -8.65 -7.78 4.28
CA ARG A 156 -8.16 -7.38 2.94
C ARG A 156 -8.76 -8.26 1.85
N LYS A 157 -9.08 -7.65 0.72
CA LYS A 157 -9.60 -8.22 -0.52
C LYS A 157 -8.44 -8.69 -1.39
N THR A 158 -8.56 -9.92 -1.88
CA THR A 158 -7.63 -10.55 -2.83
C THR A 158 -8.45 -11.17 -3.94
N VAL A 159 -7.97 -11.13 -5.19
CA VAL A 159 -8.73 -11.67 -6.35
C VAL A 159 -8.74 -13.20 -6.33
N GLY A 160 -7.76 -13.84 -5.68
CA GLY A 160 -7.75 -15.28 -5.43
C GLY A 160 -6.79 -15.73 -4.34
N GLY A 161 -6.71 -17.05 -4.14
CA GLY A 161 -5.81 -17.67 -3.16
C GLY A 161 -4.30 -17.37 -3.37
N PRO A 162 -3.78 -17.36 -4.61
CA PRO A 162 -2.38 -17.00 -4.86
C PRO A 162 -2.04 -15.57 -4.42
N ASP A 163 -2.92 -14.61 -4.66
CA ASP A 163 -2.74 -13.21 -4.29
C ASP A 163 -2.61 -13.03 -2.78
N LEU A 164 -3.38 -13.78 -1.99
CA LEU A 164 -3.23 -13.80 -0.54
C LEU A 164 -1.85 -14.32 -0.13
N VAL A 165 -1.41 -15.42 -0.74
CA VAL A 165 -0.08 -16.00 -0.47
C VAL A 165 1.02 -15.01 -0.83
N TYR A 166 0.89 -14.36 -2.00
CA TYR A 166 1.85 -13.37 -2.45
C TYR A 166 1.86 -12.15 -1.54
N SER A 167 0.71 -11.63 -1.07
CA SER A 167 0.66 -10.50 -0.13
C SER A 167 1.45 -10.73 1.18
N LEU A 168 1.72 -11.99 1.52
CA LEU A 168 2.44 -12.41 2.71
C LEU A 168 3.93 -12.72 2.48
N PHE A 169 4.42 -12.64 1.24
CA PHE A 169 5.83 -12.87 0.92
C PHE A 169 6.73 -11.80 1.55
N GLY A 170 7.83 -12.26 2.16
CA GLY A 170 8.72 -11.42 2.98
C GLY A 170 8.13 -11.02 4.33
N ILE A 171 6.85 -11.30 4.59
CA ILE A 171 6.18 -10.99 5.85
C ILE A 171 6.14 -12.19 6.79
N LEU A 172 6.00 -13.42 6.30
CA LEU A 172 5.98 -14.63 7.14
C LEU A 172 7.36 -15.20 7.44
#